data_AF-A0A0S3PXH5-F1
#
_entry.id   AF-A0A0S3PXH5-F1
#
_cell.length_a   1.000
_cell.length_b   1.000
_cell.length_c   1.000
_cell.angle_alpha   90.00
_cell.angle_beta   90.00
_cell.angle_gamma   90.00
#
_symmetry.space_group_name_H-M   'P 1'
#
loop_
_entity.id
_entity.type
_entity.pdbx_description
1 polymer ?
#
loop_
_entity_poly.entity_id
_entity_poly.type
_entity_poly.pdbx_seq_one_letter_code
_entity_poly.pdbx_strand_id
1 'polypeptide(L)'
;MKVVQELVSYFDRKGKLSRRQLRKLLEQNFVASDAPASMHGLCEKVGATYYFRVTGLIEGQLWGTDIYSGDSTIGAAAVHAGLLKAGETGYLKVTVVTPPEKFPSTTRHGVTSTEYGPYQYAWRLERV
;
A
#
# COMPACT_ATOMS: atom_id res chain seq x y z
N MET A 1 16.84 -6.12 6.57
CA MET A 1 15.84 -5.06 6.31
C MET A 1 14.51 -5.25 7.04
N LYS A 2 13.98 -6.49 7.24
CA LYS A 2 12.72 -6.73 7.99
C LYS A 2 12.68 -6.13 9.42
N VAL A 3 13.74 -6.29 10.22
CA VAL A 3 13.78 -5.81 11.62
C VAL A 3 13.61 -4.29 11.73
N VAL A 4 14.20 -3.53 10.79
CA VAL A 4 14.09 -2.05 10.81
C VAL A 4 12.66 -1.62 10.47
N GLN A 5 12.00 -2.28 9.50
CA GLN A 5 10.60 -1.99 9.18
C GLN A 5 9.66 -2.32 10.34
N GLU A 6 9.91 -3.40 11.08
CA GLU A 6 9.13 -3.74 12.26
C GLU A 6 9.25 -2.70 13.37
N LEU A 7 10.47 -2.21 13.64
CA LEU A 7 10.70 -1.14 14.63
C LEU A 7 10.02 0.17 14.22
N VAL A 8 10.18 0.60 12.96
CA VAL A 8 9.50 1.80 12.44
C VAL A 8 7.98 1.64 12.54
N SER A 9 7.45 0.48 12.15
CA SER A 9 6.01 0.16 12.27
C SER A 9 5.53 0.12 13.72
N TYR A 10 6.37 -0.30 14.67
CA TYR A 10 6.07 -0.27 16.09
C TYR A 10 5.94 1.15 16.61
N PHE A 11 6.92 2.01 16.32
CA PHE A 11 6.91 3.40 16.79
C PHE A 11 5.82 4.25 16.12
N ASP A 12 5.56 4.05 14.83
CA ASP A 12 4.44 4.69 14.13
C ASP A 12 3.09 4.31 14.75
N ARG A 13 2.82 3.01 14.95
CA ARG A 13 1.57 2.54 15.57
C ARG A 13 1.38 3.04 17.01
N LYS A 14 2.47 3.34 17.72
CA LYS A 14 2.42 3.92 19.07
C LYS A 14 2.33 5.45 19.08
N GLY A 15 2.25 6.09 17.91
CA GLY A 15 2.19 7.56 17.79
C GLY A 15 3.48 8.26 18.24
N LYS A 16 4.60 7.52 18.29
CA LYS A 16 5.90 8.04 18.77
C LYS A 16 6.71 8.73 17.67
N LEU A 17 6.24 8.68 16.42
CA LEU A 17 6.84 9.35 15.27
C LEU A 17 5.82 10.30 14.63
N SER A 18 6.20 11.57 14.47
CA SER A 18 5.46 12.49 13.60
C SER A 18 5.64 12.10 12.13
N ARG A 19 4.71 12.50 11.25
CA ARG A 19 4.83 12.30 9.78
C ARG A 19 6.18 12.78 9.22
N ARG A 20 6.66 13.93 9.69
CA ARG A 20 7.96 14.49 9.27
C ARG A 20 9.14 13.61 9.72
N GLN A 21 9.11 13.09 10.94
CA GLN A 21 10.14 12.17 11.44
C GLN A 21 10.09 10.83 10.70
N LEU A 22 8.89 10.28 10.47
CA LEU A 22 8.70 9.04 9.74
C LEU A 22 9.25 9.16 8.32
N ARG A 23 8.88 10.21 7.59
CA ARG A 23 9.40 10.47 6.24
C ARG A 23 10.92 10.61 6.22
N LYS A 24 11.49 11.37 7.16
CA LYS A 24 12.94 11.52 7.28
C LYS A 24 13.62 10.17 7.55
N LEU A 25 13.05 9.29 8.37
CA LEU A 25 13.59 7.95 8.61
C LEU A 25 13.52 7.05 7.38
N LEU A 26 12.43 7.12 6.60
CA LEU A 26 12.30 6.36 5.36
C LEU A 26 13.32 6.82 4.31
N GLU A 27 13.56 8.13 4.21
CA GLU A 27 14.53 8.74 3.29
C GLU A 27 15.99 8.50 3.72
N GLN A 28 16.31 8.65 5.01
CA GLN A 28 17.69 8.66 5.49
C GLN A 28 18.31 7.27 5.67
N ASN A 29 17.51 6.20 5.72
CA ASN A 29 18.01 4.85 6.03
C ASN A 29 17.63 3.78 4.99
N PHE A 30 17.22 4.13 3.76
CA PHE A 30 16.76 3.19 2.71
C PHE A 30 15.82 2.08 3.25
N VAL A 31 14.97 2.43 4.22
CA VAL A 31 14.14 1.45 4.96
C VAL A 31 12.91 1.04 4.16
N ALA A 32 12.37 1.97 3.36
CA ALA A 32 11.36 1.63 2.37
C ALA A 32 12.07 1.01 1.17
N SER A 33 11.96 -0.30 1.01
CA SER A 33 12.32 -0.93 -0.26
C SER A 33 11.41 -0.39 -1.36
N ASP A 34 11.86 -0.51 -2.61
CA ASP A 34 10.93 -0.37 -3.73
C ASP A 34 9.75 -1.33 -3.52
N ALA A 35 8.55 -0.86 -3.83
CA ALA A 35 7.37 -1.69 -3.76
C ALA A 35 7.54 -2.92 -4.67
N PRO A 36 7.16 -4.12 -4.21
CA PRO A 36 6.90 -5.22 -5.13
C PRO A 36 5.75 -4.85 -6.08
N ALA A 37 5.54 -5.65 -7.13
CA ALA A 37 4.43 -5.44 -8.05
C ALA A 37 3.07 -5.49 -7.32
N SER A 38 2.90 -6.44 -6.40
CA SER A 38 1.71 -6.65 -5.57
C SER A 38 2.08 -7.07 -4.14
N MET A 39 1.07 -7.25 -3.28
CA MET A 39 1.25 -7.68 -1.88
C MET A 39 1.23 -9.21 -1.70
N HIS A 40 1.39 -9.98 -2.78
CA HIS A 40 1.44 -11.44 -2.70
C HIS A 40 2.55 -11.91 -1.75
N GLY A 41 2.23 -12.82 -0.82
CA GLY A 41 3.16 -13.31 0.21
C GLY A 41 3.48 -12.33 1.35
N LEU A 42 2.85 -11.15 1.37
CA LEU A 42 3.00 -10.15 2.44
C LEU A 42 1.74 -9.94 3.28
N CYS A 43 0.62 -10.55 2.86
CA CYS A 43 -0.69 -10.38 3.49
C CYS A 43 -1.07 -11.46 4.52
N GLU A 44 -0.15 -12.35 4.92
CA GLU A 44 -0.44 -13.47 5.83
C GLU A 44 -0.93 -13.01 7.21
N LYS A 45 -0.51 -11.80 7.65
CA LYS A 45 -0.85 -11.27 8.97
C LYS A 45 -1.65 -9.97 8.86
N VAL A 46 -2.94 -10.04 9.18
CA VAL A 46 -3.81 -8.86 9.31
C VAL A 46 -3.22 -7.87 10.32
N GLY A 47 -3.23 -6.58 9.97
CA GLY A 47 -2.64 -5.50 10.75
C GLY A 47 -1.13 -5.35 10.59
N ALA A 48 -0.48 -6.18 9.77
CA ALA A 48 0.89 -5.92 9.33
C ALA A 48 0.96 -4.65 8.49
N THR A 49 2.04 -3.89 8.67
CA THR A 49 2.27 -2.61 8.00
C THR A 49 3.62 -2.65 7.31
N TYR A 50 3.66 -2.17 6.08
CA TYR A 50 4.85 -2.06 5.26
C TYR A 50 4.97 -0.63 4.73
N TYR A 51 6.21 -0.17 4.59
CA TYR A 51 6.51 1.12 3.99
C TYR A 51 7.27 0.88 2.70
N PHE A 52 6.77 1.45 1.61
CA PHE A 52 7.37 1.29 0.30
C PHE A 52 7.61 2.62 -0.38
N ARG A 53 8.68 2.66 -1.18
CA ARG A 53 8.81 3.65 -2.24
C ARG A 53 8.01 3.15 -3.44
N VAL A 54 6.98 3.91 -3.81
CA VAL A 54 6.02 3.52 -4.85
C VAL A 54 6.05 4.56 -5.96
N THR A 55 6.09 4.11 -7.21
CA THR A 55 5.82 4.96 -8.38
C THR A 55 4.41 4.69 -8.88
N GLY A 56 3.63 5.75 -9.09
CA GLY A 56 2.25 5.66 -9.57
C GLY A 56 2.17 5.11 -11.00
N LEU A 57 1.25 4.18 -11.24
CA LEU A 57 1.00 3.55 -12.55
C LEU A 57 -0.47 3.73 -12.93
N ILE A 58 -0.75 3.79 -14.23
CA ILE A 58 -2.14 3.79 -14.75
C ILE A 58 -2.58 2.43 -15.29
N GLU A 59 -1.64 1.48 -15.37
CA GLU A 59 -1.85 0.12 -15.83
C GLU A 59 -1.51 -0.86 -14.70
N GLY A 60 -2.02 -2.09 -14.83
CA GLY A 60 -1.83 -3.16 -13.87
C GLY A 60 -3.15 -3.80 -13.44
N GLN A 61 -3.06 -5.01 -12.92
CA GLN A 61 -4.23 -5.67 -12.35
C GLN A 61 -4.65 -4.97 -11.07
N LEU A 62 -5.93 -4.64 -10.94
CA LEU A 62 -6.44 -3.90 -9.80
C LEU A 62 -7.86 -4.36 -9.49
N TRP A 63 -8.09 -4.80 -8.25
CA TRP A 63 -9.40 -5.20 -7.79
C TRP A 63 -9.75 -4.48 -6.49
N GLY A 64 -10.97 -3.96 -6.42
CA GLY A 64 -11.45 -3.25 -5.24
C GLY A 64 -11.22 -1.75 -5.27
N THR A 65 -11.65 -1.11 -4.19
CA THR A 65 -11.67 0.34 -4.02
C THR A 65 -11.43 0.64 -2.56
N ASP A 66 -10.41 1.45 -2.26
CA ASP A 66 -9.90 1.78 -0.91
C ASP A 66 -9.33 0.57 -0.13
N ILE A 67 -9.89 -0.61 -0.32
CA ILE A 67 -9.36 -1.93 0.03
C ILE A 67 -9.17 -2.71 -1.26
N TYR A 68 -7.95 -3.21 -1.48
CA TYR A 68 -7.54 -3.90 -2.69
C TYR A 68 -7.16 -5.35 -2.38
N SER A 69 -7.38 -6.24 -3.34
CA SER A 69 -6.99 -7.66 -3.21
C SER A 69 -5.47 -7.82 -3.13
N GLY A 70 -4.98 -8.88 -2.48
CA GLY A 70 -3.55 -9.13 -2.28
C GLY A 70 -2.70 -9.15 -3.55
N ASP A 71 -3.28 -9.51 -4.69
CA ASP A 71 -2.66 -9.56 -6.01
C ASP A 71 -2.77 -8.24 -6.81
N SER A 72 -3.46 -7.23 -6.29
CA SER A 72 -3.55 -5.91 -6.93
C SER A 72 -2.18 -5.21 -7.04
N THR A 73 -2.00 -4.46 -8.13
CA THR A 73 -0.78 -3.71 -8.43
C THR A 73 -0.68 -2.46 -7.55
N ILE A 74 0.41 -2.34 -6.77
CA ILE A 74 0.54 -1.27 -5.76
C ILE A 74 0.56 0.12 -6.40
N GLY A 75 1.30 0.29 -7.50
CA GLY A 75 1.38 1.56 -8.22
C GLY A 75 0.03 2.00 -8.82
N ALA A 76 -0.76 1.05 -9.34
CA ALA A 76 -2.08 1.31 -9.89
C ALA A 76 -3.07 1.70 -8.79
N ALA A 77 -3.06 0.98 -7.67
CA ALA A 77 -3.87 1.32 -6.50
C ALA A 77 -3.52 2.70 -5.92
N ALA A 78 -2.25 3.10 -5.95
CA ALA A 78 -1.82 4.41 -5.47
C ALA A 78 -2.40 5.57 -6.30
N VAL A 79 -2.45 5.40 -7.63
CA VAL A 79 -3.10 6.38 -8.52
C VAL A 79 -4.61 6.32 -8.36
N HIS A 80 -5.20 5.13 -8.36
CA HIS A 80 -6.64 4.92 -8.16
C HIS A 80 -7.15 5.51 -6.82
N ALA A 81 -6.35 5.45 -5.76
CA ALA A 81 -6.67 6.05 -4.46
C ALA A 81 -6.37 7.56 -4.39
N GLY A 82 -5.82 8.16 -5.44
CA GLY A 82 -5.46 9.59 -5.49
C GLY A 82 -4.25 9.96 -4.63
N LEU A 83 -3.44 8.98 -4.22
CA LEU A 83 -2.28 9.21 -3.36
C LEU A 83 -1.05 9.64 -4.15
N LEU A 84 -0.94 9.20 -5.41
CA LEU A 84 0.11 9.56 -6.36
C LEU A 84 -0.49 9.86 -7.73
N LYS A 85 0.18 10.70 -8.52
CA LYS A 85 -0.08 10.83 -9.96
C LYS A 85 0.68 9.74 -10.74
N ALA A 86 0.30 9.53 -12.00
CA ALA A 86 1.05 8.68 -12.92
C ALA A 86 2.52 9.16 -13.02
N GLY A 87 3.47 8.24 -12.79
CA GLY A 87 4.90 8.53 -12.77
C GLY A 87 5.40 9.27 -11.52
N GLU A 88 4.54 9.70 -10.61
CA GLU A 88 4.98 10.28 -9.33
C GLU A 88 5.51 9.19 -8.41
N THR A 89 6.69 9.41 -7.85
CA THR A 89 7.25 8.55 -6.80
C THR A 89 7.00 9.14 -5.42
N GLY A 90 6.49 8.34 -4.49
CA GLY A 90 6.28 8.73 -3.10
C GLY A 90 6.37 7.55 -2.13
N TYR A 91 6.40 7.86 -0.84
CA TYR A 91 6.41 6.86 0.21
C TYR A 91 4.99 6.61 0.69
N LEU A 92 4.55 5.35 0.57
CA LEU A 92 3.23 4.91 1.00
C LEU A 92 3.36 3.87 2.10
N LYS A 93 2.39 3.91 3.01
CA LYS A 93 2.18 2.91 4.03
C LYS A 93 1.11 1.95 3.55
N VAL A 94 1.44 0.68 3.43
CA VAL A 94 0.51 -0.40 3.06
C VAL A 94 0.18 -1.19 4.31
N THR A 95 -1.11 -1.36 4.61
CA THR A 95 -1.59 -2.09 5.77
C THR A 95 -2.44 -3.27 5.32
N VAL A 96 -2.08 -4.46 5.77
CA VAL A 96 -2.88 -5.69 5.57
C VAL A 96 -4.15 -5.59 6.40
N VAL A 97 -5.30 -5.86 5.80
CA VAL A 97 -6.61 -5.77 6.46
C VAL A 97 -7.38 -7.08 6.28
N THR A 98 -8.44 -7.26 7.07
CA THR A 98 -9.40 -8.35 6.84
C THR A 98 -10.01 -8.19 5.45
N PRO A 99 -9.97 -9.22 4.60
CA PRO A 99 -10.57 -9.14 3.27
C PRO A 99 -12.10 -9.00 3.36
N PRO A 100 -12.71 -8.11 2.55
CA PRO A 100 -14.16 -8.04 2.44
C PRO A 100 -14.71 -9.26 1.68
N GLU A 101 -16.01 -9.50 1.79
CA GLU A 101 -16.69 -10.56 1.01
C GLU A 101 -16.69 -10.29 -0.49
N LYS A 102 -16.62 -9.00 -0.89
CA LYS A 102 -16.55 -8.57 -2.28
C LYS A 102 -15.69 -7.32 -2.40
N PHE A 103 -14.93 -7.24 -3.50
CA PHE A 103 -14.18 -6.07 -3.91
C PHE A 103 -14.98 -5.31 -4.98
N PRO A 104 -15.42 -4.06 -4.73
CA PRO A 104 -16.19 -3.29 -5.71
C PRO A 104 -15.29 -2.66 -6.78
N SER A 105 -15.80 -2.61 -8.02
CA SER A 105 -15.19 -1.86 -9.13
C SER A 105 -15.53 -0.38 -9.05
N THR A 106 -14.54 0.50 -9.22
CA THR A 106 -14.75 1.93 -9.51
C THR A 106 -13.72 2.44 -10.51
N THR A 107 -14.00 3.60 -11.11
CA THR A 107 -13.02 4.38 -11.87
C THR A 107 -12.69 5.65 -11.10
N ARG A 108 -11.41 5.82 -10.73
CA ARG A 108 -10.92 6.99 -9.99
C ARG A 108 -9.57 7.41 -10.56
N HIS A 109 -9.36 8.72 -10.68
CA HIS A 109 -8.10 9.31 -11.17
C HIS A 109 -7.57 8.71 -12.49
N GLY A 110 -8.47 8.33 -13.39
CA GLY A 110 -8.12 7.74 -14.70
C GLY A 110 -7.73 6.26 -14.66
N VAL A 111 -7.85 5.59 -13.51
CA VAL A 111 -7.62 4.15 -13.34
C VAL A 111 -8.94 3.47 -13.00
N THR A 112 -9.20 2.31 -13.59
CA THR A 112 -10.40 1.50 -13.31
C THR A 112 -10.00 0.23 -12.58
N SER A 113 -10.63 -0.04 -11.43
CA SER A 113 -10.53 -1.34 -10.77
C SER A 113 -11.61 -2.29 -11.26
N THR A 114 -11.34 -3.59 -11.17
CA THR A 114 -12.29 -4.65 -11.51
C THR A 114 -12.98 -5.14 -10.24
N GLU A 115 -14.24 -5.54 -10.35
CA GLU A 115 -14.92 -6.18 -9.23
C GLU A 115 -14.37 -7.60 -9.04
N TYR A 116 -14.36 -8.08 -7.81
CA TYR A 116 -13.94 -9.45 -7.51
C TYR A 116 -14.71 -10.02 -6.33
N GLY A 117 -14.93 -11.33 -6.37
CA GLY A 117 -15.56 -12.04 -5.26
C GLY A 117 -14.64 -12.18 -4.05
N PRO A 118 -14.95 -13.11 -3.13
CA PRO A 118 -14.10 -13.38 -1.97
C PRO A 118 -12.67 -13.71 -2.38
N TYR A 119 -11.68 -13.09 -1.73
CA TYR A 119 -10.27 -13.38 -1.91
C TYR A 119 -9.55 -13.41 -0.55
N GLN A 120 -8.55 -14.27 -0.43
CA GLN A 120 -7.87 -14.59 0.83
C GLN A 120 -7.11 -13.41 1.47
N TYR A 121 -6.70 -12.41 0.69
CA TYR A 121 -5.83 -11.33 1.15
C TYR A 121 -6.35 -9.96 0.73
N ALA A 122 -6.24 -8.99 1.63
CA ALA A 122 -6.56 -7.61 1.31
C ALA A 122 -5.61 -6.64 2.01
N TRP A 123 -5.49 -5.46 1.42
CA TRP A 123 -4.70 -4.38 1.96
C TRP A 123 -5.28 -3.03 1.58
N ARG A 124 -4.92 -2.01 2.35
CA ARG A 124 -5.17 -0.61 2.04
C ARG A 124 -3.86 0.17 2.09
N LEU A 125 -3.86 1.35 1.52
CA LEU A 125 -2.68 2.20 1.46
C LEU A 125 -3.00 3.65 1.81
N GLU A 126 -2.02 4.34 2.38
CA GLU A 126 -2.09 5.75 2.73
C GLU A 126 -0.75 6.45 2.46
N ARG A 127 -0.79 7.76 2.20
CA ARG A 127 0.42 8.56 2.02
C ARG A 127 1.02 8.91 3.38
N VAL A 128 2.36 8.79 3.46
CA VAL A 128 3.14 9.13 4.66
C VAL A 128 3.36 10.63 4.80
#